data_AF-A0A8T7M3W3-F1
#
_entry.id   AF-A0A8T7M3W3-F1
#
_cell.length_a   1.000
_cell.length_b   1.000
_cell.length_c   1.000
_cell.angle_alpha   90.00
_cell.angle_beta   90.00
_cell.angle_gamma   90.00
#
_symmetry.space_group_name_H-M   'P 1'
#
loop_
_entity.id
_entity.type
_entity.pdbx_description
1 polymer ?
#
loop_
_entity_poly.entity_id
_entity_poly.type
_entity_poly.pdbx_seq_one_letter_code
_entity_poly.pdbx_strand_id
1 'polypeptide(L)'
;TDTLFAWTIKPAMTPLIMGAGYISGSYFFSRVFFAKRWHTIHLGFLPITAFTIFMAIASFLHLDRFHQGHISFFAWLGLYIITPFLVPLVWWRNSRTDPRQRGLGELMLPLVIRYILGLAGLIQFSIALVLLISPDFMISLWPWKLTQLTAQVIGGWFALPSVVAMLMALDGRWSAIRITLHSQLIGLGLMLVGVMRSWADFDQSNAMTWVFVVGISLMFVALLSLDFFMESGKSRGKVA
;
A
#
# COMPACT_ATOMS: atom_id res chain seq x y z
N THR A 1 -12.40 13.19 12.43
CA THR A 1 -12.71 13.03 10.99
C THR A 1 -14.12 13.52 10.67
N ASP A 2 -14.80 14.12 11.65
CA ASP A 2 -16.25 14.27 11.73
C ASP A 2 -16.79 15.34 10.77
N THR A 3 -15.97 16.31 10.38
CA THR A 3 -16.40 17.45 9.55
C THR A 3 -15.75 17.50 8.16
N LEU A 4 -14.51 17.02 8.01
CA LEU A 4 -13.74 17.18 6.77
C LEU A 4 -13.56 15.88 5.97
N PHE A 5 -13.80 14.73 6.59
CA PHE A 5 -13.63 13.44 5.92
C PHE A 5 -14.95 12.92 5.34
N ALA A 6 -14.89 11.88 4.50
CA ALA A 6 -16.06 11.34 3.81
C ALA A 6 -17.05 10.62 4.77
N TRP A 7 -16.55 10.13 5.91
CA TRP A 7 -17.34 9.64 7.04
C TRP A 7 -16.52 9.79 8.34
N THR A 8 -17.19 9.64 9.49
CA THR A 8 -16.52 9.64 10.79
C THR A 8 -15.82 8.31 11.06
N ILE A 9 -14.53 8.37 11.42
CA ILE A 9 -13.69 7.19 11.68
C ILE A 9 -13.22 7.20 13.13
N LYS A 10 -13.57 6.15 13.87
CA LYS A 10 -13.09 5.86 15.22
C LYS A 10 -12.73 4.37 15.32
N PRO A 11 -11.70 3.98 16.08
CA PRO A 11 -10.80 4.82 16.88
C PRO A 11 -9.71 5.51 16.02
N ALA A 12 -8.75 6.21 16.64
CA ALA A 12 -7.79 7.10 15.95
C ALA A 12 -6.72 6.36 15.12
N MET A 13 -6.44 5.10 15.40
CA MET A 13 -5.47 4.31 14.64
C MET A 13 -5.84 4.18 13.15
N THR A 14 -7.11 3.89 12.83
CA THR A 14 -7.56 3.74 11.44
C THR A 14 -7.28 4.99 10.58
N PRO A 15 -7.71 6.21 10.96
CA PRO A 15 -7.40 7.40 10.15
C PRO A 15 -5.90 7.71 10.11
N LEU A 16 -5.09 7.32 11.11
CA LEU A 16 -3.62 7.46 11.05
C LEU A 16 -3.00 6.55 9.99
N ILE A 17 -3.44 5.30 9.87
CA ILE A 17 -3.02 4.39 8.78
C ILE A 17 -3.38 4.97 7.42
N MET A 18 -4.61 5.46 7.28
CA MET A 18 -5.06 6.08 6.04
C MET A 18 -4.20 7.31 5.68
N GLY A 19 -3.94 8.18 6.66
CA GLY A 19 -3.07 9.35 6.49
C GLY A 19 -1.65 8.98 6.06
N ALA A 20 -1.05 7.98 6.71
CA ALA A 20 0.26 7.45 6.32
C ALA A 20 0.27 6.94 4.87
N GLY A 21 -0.79 6.23 4.47
CA GLY A 21 -0.99 5.77 3.11
C GLY A 21 -1.16 6.89 2.09
N TYR A 22 -1.92 7.95 2.40
CA TYR A 22 -2.06 9.12 1.53
C TYR A 22 -0.77 9.91 1.38
N ILE A 23 0.03 10.06 2.44
CA ILE A 23 1.35 10.73 2.36
C ILE A 23 2.32 9.89 1.52
N SER A 24 2.36 8.57 1.74
CA SER A 24 3.12 7.63 0.90
C SER A 24 2.71 7.74 -0.57
N GLY A 25 1.42 7.68 -0.87
CA GLY A 25 0.89 7.82 -2.23
C GLY A 25 1.22 9.18 -2.84
N SER A 26 1.16 10.27 -2.08
CA SER A 26 1.54 11.61 -2.54
C SER A 26 3.01 11.66 -2.96
N TYR A 27 3.90 11.04 -2.18
CA TYR A 27 5.29 10.86 -2.60
C TYR A 27 5.38 10.07 -3.91
N PHE A 28 4.72 8.92 -4.03
CA PHE A 28 4.75 8.14 -5.27
C PHE A 28 4.26 8.93 -6.49
N PHE A 29 3.12 9.61 -6.39
CA PHE A 29 2.57 10.41 -7.49
C PHE A 29 3.44 11.61 -7.85
N SER A 30 4.12 12.23 -6.88
CA SER A 30 5.14 13.25 -7.18
C SER A 30 6.26 12.67 -8.06
N ARG A 31 6.69 11.43 -7.77
CA ARG A 31 7.69 10.72 -8.57
C ARG A 31 7.18 10.34 -9.94
N VAL A 32 5.91 9.96 -10.07
CA VAL A 32 5.24 9.72 -11.36
C VAL A 32 5.24 10.99 -12.22
N PHE A 33 4.89 12.14 -11.64
CA PHE A 33 4.82 13.41 -12.35
C PHE A 33 6.16 13.82 -12.98
N PHE A 34 7.28 13.58 -12.29
CA PHE A 34 8.62 13.90 -12.78
C PHE A 34 9.31 12.76 -13.52
N ALA A 35 8.70 11.58 -13.62
CA ALA A 35 9.33 10.43 -14.24
C ALA A 35 9.37 10.56 -15.77
N LYS A 36 10.56 10.39 -16.34
CA LYS A 36 10.77 10.36 -17.80
C LYS A 36 10.69 8.96 -18.40
N ARG A 37 10.71 7.91 -17.57
CA ARG A 37 10.80 6.51 -17.99
C ARG A 37 9.76 5.67 -17.28
N TRP A 38 8.86 5.05 -18.06
CA TRP A 38 7.74 4.26 -17.55
C TRP A 38 8.19 3.14 -16.59
N HIS A 39 9.24 2.39 -16.93
CA HIS A 39 9.70 1.27 -16.10
C HIS A 39 10.03 1.67 -14.66
N THR A 40 10.43 2.92 -14.39
CA THR A 40 10.77 3.37 -13.03
C THR A 40 9.57 3.54 -12.10
N ILE A 41 8.36 3.63 -12.65
CA ILE A 41 7.13 3.94 -11.91
C ILE A 41 6.02 2.91 -12.11
N HIS A 42 6.10 2.06 -13.14
CA HIS A 42 4.99 1.21 -13.57
C HIS A 42 4.48 0.26 -12.47
N LEU A 43 5.34 -0.15 -11.54
CA LEU A 43 5.00 -1.06 -10.45
C LEU A 43 3.97 -0.48 -9.47
N GLY A 44 3.74 0.83 -9.44
CA GLY A 44 2.73 1.43 -8.54
C GLY A 44 1.30 1.44 -9.10
N PHE A 45 1.10 1.25 -10.41
CA PHE A 45 -0.21 1.43 -11.03
C PHE A 45 -1.20 0.31 -10.70
N LEU A 46 -0.85 -0.96 -10.96
CA LEU A 46 -1.74 -2.09 -10.64
C LEU A 46 -2.06 -2.21 -9.13
N PRO A 47 -1.12 -1.93 -8.21
CA PRO A 47 -1.45 -1.80 -6.79
C PRO A 47 -2.48 -0.73 -6.46
N ILE A 48 -2.38 0.44 -7.10
CA ILE A 48 -3.39 1.51 -6.96
C ILE A 48 -4.74 1.03 -7.49
N THR A 49 -4.77 0.28 -8.60
CA THR A 49 -6.00 -0.36 -9.09
C THR A 49 -6.61 -1.25 -8.02
N ALA A 50 -5.83 -2.18 -7.44
CA ALA A 50 -6.30 -3.08 -6.39
C ALA A 50 -6.87 -2.30 -5.19
N PHE A 51 -6.14 -1.29 -4.72
CA PHE A 51 -6.63 -0.37 -3.68
C PHE A 51 -7.97 0.25 -4.04
N THR A 52 -8.08 0.82 -5.24
CA THR A 52 -9.29 1.54 -5.65
C THR A 52 -10.50 0.62 -5.85
N ILE A 53 -10.29 -0.64 -6.27
CA ILE A 53 -11.36 -1.65 -6.34
C ILE A 53 -11.89 -1.95 -4.94
N PHE A 54 -11.01 -2.17 -3.97
CA PHE A 54 -11.40 -2.40 -2.58
C PHE A 54 -12.18 -1.22 -2.00
N MET A 55 -11.69 -0.01 -2.23
CA MET A 55 -12.36 1.22 -1.78
C MET A 55 -13.72 1.40 -2.46
N ALA A 56 -13.84 1.10 -3.76
CA ALA A 56 -15.09 1.16 -4.49
C ALA A 56 -16.10 0.18 -3.88
N ILE A 57 -15.73 -1.09 -3.73
CA ILE A 57 -16.60 -2.12 -3.15
C ILE A 57 -17.05 -1.71 -1.75
N ALA A 58 -16.11 -1.36 -0.85
CA ALA A 58 -16.43 -0.93 0.52
C ALA A 58 -17.36 0.29 0.55
N SER A 59 -17.14 1.25 -0.36
CA SER A 59 -17.97 2.46 -0.44
C SER A 59 -19.39 2.15 -0.90
N PHE A 60 -19.55 1.32 -1.94
CA PHE A 60 -20.87 0.94 -2.46
C PHE A 60 -21.67 0.08 -1.50
N LEU A 61 -21.00 -0.77 -0.70
CA LEU A 61 -21.65 -1.59 0.33
C LEU A 61 -22.16 -0.76 1.52
N HIS A 62 -21.62 0.44 1.74
CA HIS A 62 -21.86 1.23 2.94
C HIS A 62 -22.16 2.71 2.63
N LEU A 63 -22.83 3.00 1.51
CA LEU A 63 -23.17 4.36 1.10
C LEU A 63 -23.97 5.14 2.16
N ASP A 64 -24.75 4.43 2.99
CA ASP A 64 -25.52 4.97 4.11
C ASP A 64 -24.65 5.60 5.20
N ARG A 65 -23.37 5.23 5.28
CA ARG A 65 -22.42 5.72 6.30
C ARG A 65 -21.73 7.01 5.92
N PHE A 66 -21.80 7.42 4.66
CA PHE A 66 -21.11 8.60 4.16
C PHE A 66 -21.89 9.89 4.41
N HIS A 67 -21.16 11.00 4.54
CA HIS A 67 -21.75 12.34 4.65
C HIS A 67 -22.21 12.85 3.27
N GLN A 68 -23.35 12.34 2.77
CA GLN A 68 -23.82 12.54 1.38
C GLN A 68 -24.06 14.00 0.95
N GLY A 69 -24.17 14.94 1.89
CA GLY A 69 -24.31 16.38 1.60
C GLY A 69 -22.99 17.15 1.48
N HIS A 70 -21.84 16.50 1.65
CA HIS A 70 -20.54 17.16 1.72
C HIS A 70 -19.68 16.90 0.47
N ILE A 71 -18.88 17.89 0.04
CA ILE A 71 -18.03 17.78 -1.16
C ILE A 71 -17.04 16.60 -1.08
N SER A 72 -16.60 16.24 0.14
CA SER A 72 -15.72 15.09 0.37
C SER A 72 -16.36 13.77 -0.05
N PHE A 73 -17.68 13.60 0.08
CA PHE A 73 -18.38 12.40 -0.39
C PHE A 73 -18.34 12.29 -1.91
N PHE A 74 -18.68 13.37 -2.63
CA PHE A 74 -18.64 13.37 -4.09
C PHE A 74 -17.22 13.18 -4.64
N ALA A 75 -16.23 13.81 -4.01
CA ALA A 75 -14.83 13.62 -4.36
C ALA A 75 -14.38 12.16 -4.14
N TRP A 76 -14.76 11.56 -3.00
CA TRP A 76 -14.48 10.16 -2.67
C TRP A 76 -15.12 9.22 -3.69
N LEU A 77 -16.42 9.36 -3.92
CA LEU A 77 -17.17 8.50 -4.84
C LEU A 77 -16.66 8.64 -6.28
N GLY A 78 -16.43 9.86 -6.75
CA GLY A 78 -15.88 10.12 -8.08
C GLY A 78 -14.50 9.47 -8.25
N LEU A 79 -13.62 9.61 -7.25
CA LEU A 79 -12.30 8.97 -7.27
C LEU A 79 -12.43 7.45 -7.41
N TYR A 80 -13.27 6.81 -6.61
CA TYR A 80 -13.36 5.35 -6.59
C TYR A 80 -14.27 4.75 -7.67
N ILE A 81 -15.07 5.55 -8.38
CA ILE A 81 -15.72 5.14 -9.62
C ILE A 81 -14.73 5.19 -10.80
N ILE A 82 -13.93 6.26 -10.90
CA ILE A 82 -13.12 6.52 -12.10
C ILE A 82 -11.78 5.77 -12.05
N THR A 83 -11.10 5.81 -10.92
CA THR A 83 -9.71 5.31 -10.79
C THR A 83 -9.54 3.82 -11.09
N PRO A 84 -10.47 2.91 -10.70
CA PRO A 84 -10.37 1.49 -11.06
C PRO A 84 -10.30 1.20 -12.56
N PHE A 85 -10.77 2.13 -13.42
CA PHE A 85 -10.71 1.99 -14.87
C PHE A 85 -9.58 2.82 -15.48
N LEU A 86 -9.41 4.06 -14.98
CA LEU A 86 -8.40 4.98 -15.50
C LEU A 86 -6.97 4.45 -15.29
N VAL A 87 -6.67 3.93 -14.10
CA VAL A 87 -5.30 3.49 -13.76
C VAL A 87 -4.88 2.25 -14.57
N PRO A 88 -5.71 1.19 -14.73
CA PRO A 88 -5.40 0.10 -15.65
C PRO A 88 -5.25 0.55 -17.10
N LEU A 89 -6.07 1.49 -17.56
CA LEU A 89 -5.98 2.03 -18.92
C LEU A 89 -4.64 2.73 -19.16
N VAL A 90 -4.23 3.60 -18.22
CA VAL A 90 -2.92 4.27 -18.26
C VAL A 90 -1.80 3.23 -18.22
N TRP A 91 -1.90 2.23 -17.34
CA TRP A 91 -0.92 1.15 -17.25
C TRP A 91 -0.80 0.38 -18.57
N TRP A 92 -1.92 -0.04 -19.16
CA TRP A 92 -1.94 -0.80 -20.40
C TRP A 92 -1.38 0.01 -21.57
N ARG A 93 -1.78 1.27 -21.71
CA ARG A 93 -1.31 2.16 -22.78
C ARG A 93 0.21 2.39 -22.71
N ASN A 94 0.75 2.59 -21.51
CA ASN A 94 2.17 2.89 -21.34
C ASN A 94 3.05 1.63 -21.24
N SER A 95 2.48 0.46 -20.91
CA SER A 95 3.24 -0.81 -20.82
C SER A 95 3.88 -1.23 -22.15
N ARG A 96 3.40 -0.70 -23.27
CA ARG A 96 4.00 -0.91 -24.61
C ARG A 96 5.31 -0.13 -24.80
N THR A 97 5.61 0.83 -23.93
CA THR A 97 6.80 1.68 -23.99
C THR A 97 7.95 1.18 -23.12
N ASP A 98 7.74 0.11 -22.33
CA ASP A 98 8.82 -0.57 -21.61
C ASP A 98 9.46 -1.60 -22.54
N PRO A 99 10.75 -1.47 -22.89
CA PRO A 99 11.46 -2.48 -23.67
C PRO A 99 11.51 -3.84 -22.96
N ARG A 100 11.24 -3.90 -21.63
CA ARG A 100 11.36 -5.07 -20.75
C ARG A 100 12.74 -5.74 -20.77
N GLN A 101 13.71 -5.12 -21.44
CA GLN A 101 15.08 -5.58 -21.53
C GLN A 101 15.87 -5.10 -20.31
N ARG A 102 16.83 -5.93 -19.88
CA ARG A 102 17.78 -5.55 -18.85
C ARG A 102 18.75 -4.53 -19.41
N GLY A 103 18.88 -3.39 -18.74
CA GLY A 103 19.94 -2.44 -19.05
C GLY A 103 21.31 -3.04 -18.72
N LEU A 104 22.35 -2.63 -19.46
CA LEU A 104 23.73 -2.94 -19.06
C LEU A 104 24.00 -2.39 -17.64
N GLY A 105 24.50 -3.24 -16.74
CA GLY A 105 24.75 -2.89 -15.34
C GLY A 105 23.50 -2.73 -14.47
N GLU A 106 22.34 -3.21 -14.91
CA GLU A 106 21.12 -3.12 -14.11
C GLU A 106 21.14 -4.05 -12.90
N LEU A 107 21.00 -3.47 -11.70
CA LEU A 107 20.93 -4.24 -10.45
C LEU A 107 19.61 -5.01 -10.36
N MET A 108 19.72 -6.31 -10.13
CA MET A 108 18.59 -7.21 -9.92
C MET A 108 18.45 -7.55 -8.44
N LEU A 109 17.22 -7.71 -7.96
CA LEU A 109 16.96 -8.33 -6.67
C LEU A 109 17.44 -9.79 -6.68
N PRO A 110 18.11 -10.26 -5.61
CA PRO A 110 18.41 -11.68 -5.44
C PRO A 110 17.13 -12.52 -5.46
N LEU A 111 17.19 -13.72 -6.04
CA LEU A 111 16.02 -14.61 -6.18
C LEU A 111 15.35 -14.91 -4.84
N VAL A 112 16.15 -15.12 -3.79
CA VAL A 112 15.63 -15.35 -2.42
C VAL A 112 14.75 -14.19 -1.95
N ILE A 113 15.19 -12.95 -2.16
CA ILE A 113 14.41 -11.75 -1.81
C ILE A 113 13.13 -11.67 -2.65
N ARG A 114 13.20 -12.03 -3.93
CA ARG A 114 12.01 -12.08 -4.80
C ARG A 114 10.98 -13.09 -4.28
N TYR A 115 11.41 -14.30 -3.88
CA TYR A 115 10.51 -15.29 -3.28
C TYR A 115 9.88 -14.81 -1.97
N ILE A 116 10.69 -14.20 -1.09
CA ILE A 116 10.21 -13.65 0.18
C ILE A 116 9.16 -12.56 -0.06
N LEU A 117 9.42 -11.62 -0.97
CA LEU A 117 8.47 -10.55 -1.34
C LEU A 117 7.18 -11.12 -1.95
N GLY A 118 7.31 -12.10 -2.85
CA GLY A 118 6.17 -12.75 -3.49
C GLY A 118 5.28 -13.47 -2.48
N LEU A 119 5.88 -14.23 -1.56
CA LEU A 119 5.15 -14.95 -0.52
C LEU A 119 4.51 -14.00 0.49
N ALA A 120 5.26 -12.99 0.97
CA ALA A 120 4.73 -11.99 1.89
C ALA A 120 3.56 -11.22 1.25
N GLY A 121 3.70 -10.82 -0.01
CA GLY A 121 2.62 -10.19 -0.79
C GLY A 121 1.40 -11.10 -0.93
N LEU A 122 1.58 -12.40 -1.22
CA LEU A 122 0.46 -13.33 -1.32
C LEU A 122 -0.30 -13.52 0.00
N ILE A 123 0.43 -13.64 1.11
CA ILE A 123 -0.16 -13.75 2.45
C ILE A 123 -0.94 -12.47 2.78
N GLN A 124 -0.33 -11.30 2.57
CA GLN A 124 -0.96 -10.01 2.86
C GLN A 124 -2.18 -9.74 1.98
N PHE A 125 -2.16 -10.16 0.71
CA PHE A 125 -3.30 -10.05 -0.18
C PHE A 125 -4.44 -10.99 0.24
N SER A 126 -4.12 -12.19 0.72
CA SER A 126 -5.12 -13.10 1.29
C SER A 126 -5.81 -12.45 2.51
N ILE A 127 -5.05 -11.82 3.40
CA ILE A 127 -5.58 -11.04 4.54
C ILE A 127 -6.50 -9.90 4.05
N ALA A 128 -6.08 -9.17 3.01
CA ALA A 128 -6.91 -8.14 2.39
C ALA A 128 -8.26 -8.70 1.91
N LEU A 129 -8.25 -9.82 1.19
CA LEU A 129 -9.48 -10.45 0.71
C LEU A 129 -10.41 -10.87 1.86
N VAL A 130 -9.87 -11.42 2.95
CA VAL A 130 -10.69 -11.76 4.13
C VAL A 130 -11.27 -10.50 4.77
N LEU A 131 -10.52 -9.41 4.88
CA LEU A 131 -11.03 -8.10 5.36
C LEU A 131 -12.17 -7.57 4.48
N LEU A 132 -12.14 -7.82 3.18
CA LEU A 132 -13.17 -7.39 2.25
C LEU A 132 -14.44 -8.26 2.32
N ILE A 133 -14.27 -9.58 2.27
CA ILE A 133 -15.36 -10.56 2.08
C ILE A 133 -15.96 -10.99 3.41
N SER A 134 -15.17 -11.07 4.48
CA SER A 134 -15.59 -11.51 5.82
C SER A 134 -15.10 -10.54 6.90
N PRO A 135 -15.62 -9.29 6.90
CA PRO A 135 -15.17 -8.27 7.83
C PRO A 135 -15.44 -8.65 9.29
N ASP A 136 -16.56 -9.33 9.61
CA ASP A 136 -16.91 -9.70 10.99
C ASP A 136 -15.91 -10.66 11.62
N PHE A 137 -15.42 -11.63 10.84
CA PHE A 137 -14.34 -12.52 11.27
C PHE A 137 -13.08 -11.73 11.61
N MET A 138 -12.67 -10.81 10.72
CA MET A 138 -11.47 -10.01 10.98
C MET A 138 -11.65 -9.04 12.14
N ILE A 139 -12.84 -8.45 12.33
CA ILE A 139 -13.15 -7.58 13.46
C ILE A 139 -12.90 -8.31 14.79
N SER A 140 -13.26 -9.60 14.88
CA SER A 140 -13.03 -10.40 16.09
C SER A 140 -11.56 -10.68 16.41
N LEU A 141 -10.69 -10.62 15.40
CA LEU A 141 -9.25 -10.84 15.53
C LEU A 141 -8.45 -9.53 15.57
N TRP A 142 -9.06 -8.42 15.14
CA TRP A 142 -8.32 -7.21 14.81
C TRP A 142 -7.68 -6.57 16.05
N PRO A 143 -6.47 -6.00 15.94
CA PRO A 143 -5.78 -5.41 17.09
C PRO A 143 -6.48 -4.21 17.75
N TRP A 144 -7.38 -3.53 17.05
CA TRP A 144 -8.19 -2.43 17.57
C TRP A 144 -9.62 -2.51 17.03
N LYS A 145 -10.53 -1.71 17.58
CA LYS A 145 -11.94 -1.73 17.14
C LYS A 145 -12.10 -1.31 15.68
N LEU A 146 -12.88 -2.07 14.93
CA LEU A 146 -13.27 -1.77 13.56
C LEU A 146 -14.78 -1.89 13.39
N THR A 147 -15.34 -1.02 12.54
CA THR A 147 -16.63 -1.25 11.89
C THR A 147 -16.43 -2.07 10.61
N GLN A 148 -17.50 -2.66 10.07
CA GLN A 148 -17.45 -3.39 8.79
C GLN A 148 -16.85 -2.53 7.66
N LEU A 149 -17.34 -1.30 7.49
CA LEU A 149 -16.79 -0.35 6.52
C LEU A 149 -15.27 -0.16 6.71
N THR A 150 -14.82 0.10 7.94
CA THR A 150 -13.39 0.33 8.19
C THR A 150 -12.54 -0.92 8.02
N ALA A 151 -13.06 -2.12 8.29
CA ALA A 151 -12.37 -3.37 8.03
C ALA A 151 -12.13 -3.57 6.53
N GLN A 152 -13.15 -3.37 5.70
CA GLN A 152 -13.03 -3.47 4.24
C GLN A 152 -12.10 -2.38 3.66
N VAL A 153 -12.17 -1.16 4.19
CA VAL A 153 -11.24 -0.07 3.85
C VAL A 153 -9.80 -0.46 4.20
N ILE A 154 -9.55 -1.01 5.39
CA ILE A 154 -8.21 -1.52 5.74
C ILE A 154 -7.78 -2.64 4.80
N GLY A 155 -8.72 -3.47 4.33
CA GLY A 155 -8.47 -4.45 3.27
C GLY A 155 -7.79 -3.83 2.05
N GLY A 156 -8.28 -2.67 1.58
CA GLY A 156 -7.63 -1.93 0.49
C GLY A 156 -6.20 -1.48 0.83
N TRP A 157 -5.98 -1.01 2.06
CA TRP A 157 -4.65 -0.61 2.54
C TRP A 157 -3.68 -1.78 2.72
N PHE A 158 -4.19 -3.01 2.82
CA PHE A 158 -3.38 -4.24 2.73
C PHE A 158 -3.18 -4.68 1.28
N ALA A 159 -4.18 -4.54 0.42
CA ALA A 159 -4.13 -4.93 -0.98
C ALA A 159 -3.09 -4.13 -1.80
N LEU A 160 -2.90 -2.84 -1.47
CA LEU A 160 -1.93 -1.99 -2.16
C LEU A 160 -0.48 -2.52 -1.98
N PRO A 161 0.12 -2.53 -0.78
CA PRO A 161 1.49 -3.00 -0.60
C PRO A 161 1.66 -4.48 -0.95
N SER A 162 0.61 -5.31 -0.82
CA SER A 162 0.69 -6.72 -1.20
C SER A 162 0.90 -6.91 -2.70
N VAL A 163 0.16 -6.18 -3.54
CA VAL A 163 0.35 -6.21 -4.99
C VAL A 163 1.68 -5.55 -5.38
N VAL A 164 2.12 -4.50 -4.68
CA VAL A 164 3.47 -3.94 -4.88
C VAL A 164 4.53 -5.03 -4.65
N ALA A 165 4.47 -5.75 -3.53
CA ALA A 165 5.44 -6.79 -3.19
C ALA A 165 5.46 -7.93 -4.22
N MET A 166 4.29 -8.39 -4.68
CA MET A 166 4.21 -9.39 -5.75
C MET A 166 4.80 -8.90 -7.07
N LEU A 167 4.56 -7.64 -7.46
CA LEU A 167 5.11 -7.09 -8.69
C LEU A 167 6.62 -6.81 -8.59
N MET A 168 7.12 -6.40 -7.43
CA MET A 168 8.55 -6.33 -7.14
C MET A 168 9.22 -7.69 -7.30
N ALA A 169 8.57 -8.75 -6.80
CA ALA A 169 9.03 -10.13 -6.95
C ALA A 169 9.04 -10.58 -8.42
N LEU A 170 8.06 -10.18 -9.24
CA LEU A 170 7.98 -10.55 -10.65
C LEU A 170 8.96 -9.78 -11.53
N ASP A 171 9.16 -8.49 -11.29
CA ASP A 171 10.04 -7.64 -12.11
C ASP A 171 11.51 -7.85 -11.73
N GLY A 172 11.83 -7.68 -10.45
CA GLY A 172 13.18 -7.85 -9.92
C GLY A 172 14.18 -6.73 -10.27
N ARG A 173 13.88 -5.81 -11.19
CA ARG A 173 14.80 -4.72 -11.55
C ARG A 173 14.79 -3.63 -10.47
N TRP A 174 15.95 -3.31 -9.90
CA TRP A 174 16.05 -2.27 -8.86
C TRP A 174 15.57 -0.89 -9.36
N SER A 175 15.81 -0.59 -10.63
CA SER A 175 15.37 0.64 -11.30
C SER A 175 13.85 0.83 -11.25
N ALA A 176 13.08 -0.26 -11.36
CA ALA A 176 11.63 -0.28 -11.30
C ALA A 176 11.09 -0.26 -9.86
N ILE A 177 11.85 -0.85 -8.94
CA ILE A 177 11.42 -1.14 -7.56
C ILE A 177 11.69 0.03 -6.62
N ARG A 178 12.79 0.75 -6.80
CA ARG A 178 13.27 1.73 -5.84
C ARG A 178 12.21 2.77 -5.43
N ILE A 179 11.49 3.33 -6.39
CA ILE A 179 10.50 4.39 -6.12
C ILE A 179 9.34 3.86 -5.28
N THR A 180 8.81 2.69 -5.61
CA THR A 180 7.72 2.07 -4.85
C THR A 180 8.19 1.59 -3.49
N LEU A 181 9.41 1.07 -3.37
CA LEU A 181 10.01 0.70 -2.09
C LEU A 181 10.13 1.92 -1.15
N HIS A 182 10.67 3.04 -1.64
CA HIS A 182 10.74 4.27 -0.84
C HIS A 182 9.35 4.75 -0.39
N SER A 183 8.35 4.65 -1.26
CA SER A 183 6.97 4.96 -0.92
C SER A 183 6.48 4.10 0.24
N GLN A 184 6.72 2.79 0.18
CA GLN A 184 6.36 1.86 1.25
C GLN A 184 7.09 2.17 2.55
N LEU A 185 8.38 2.52 2.51
CA LEU A 185 9.14 2.92 3.70
C LEU A 185 8.55 4.16 4.36
N ILE A 186 8.16 5.19 3.59
CA ILE A 186 7.48 6.38 4.13
C ILE A 186 6.16 5.98 4.81
N GLY A 187 5.36 5.15 4.14
CA GLY A 187 4.08 4.67 4.67
C GLY A 187 4.27 3.89 5.97
N LEU A 188 5.18 2.92 6.00
CA LEU A 188 5.46 2.10 7.17
C LEU A 188 6.04 2.92 8.33
N GLY A 189 6.97 3.84 8.06
CA GLY A 189 7.51 4.73 9.09
C GLY A 189 6.43 5.58 9.74
N LEU A 190 5.53 6.16 8.93
CA LEU A 190 4.40 6.93 9.45
C LEU A 190 3.35 6.05 10.17
N MET A 191 3.14 4.82 9.72
CA MET A 191 2.28 3.86 10.43
C MET A 191 2.86 3.50 11.81
N LEU A 192 4.18 3.33 11.93
CA LEU A 192 4.85 3.10 13.23
C LEU A 192 4.68 4.31 14.16
N VAL A 193 4.79 5.53 13.63
CA VAL A 193 4.46 6.75 14.39
C VAL A 193 2.99 6.76 14.81
N GLY A 194 2.10 6.32 13.92
CA GLY A 194 0.68 6.12 14.21
C GLY A 194 0.46 5.16 15.38
N VAL A 195 1.08 3.98 15.35
CA VAL A 195 1.02 2.98 16.43
C VAL A 195 1.44 3.58 17.76
N MET A 196 2.57 4.29 17.81
CA MET A 196 3.03 4.94 19.03
C MET A 196 2.03 5.99 19.54
N ARG A 197 1.45 6.77 18.62
CA ARG A 197 0.53 7.86 18.96
C ARG A 197 -0.84 7.38 19.43
N SER A 198 -1.32 6.25 18.90
CA SER A 198 -2.63 5.69 19.23
C SER A 198 -2.52 4.31 19.90
N TRP A 199 -1.47 4.11 20.70
CA TRP A 199 -1.24 2.84 21.41
C TRP A 199 -2.43 2.43 22.29
N ALA A 200 -3.14 3.42 22.86
CA ALA A 200 -4.34 3.20 23.67
C ALA A 200 -5.53 2.61 22.89
N ASP A 201 -5.54 2.68 21.55
CA ASP A 201 -6.59 2.10 20.73
C ASP A 201 -6.45 0.57 20.59
N PHE A 202 -5.25 0.05 20.83
CA PHE A 202 -4.94 -1.37 20.70
C PHE A 202 -5.43 -2.17 21.91
N ASP A 203 -5.92 -3.37 21.67
CA ASP A 203 -6.13 -4.38 22.71
C ASP A 203 -4.82 -5.12 22.95
N GLN A 204 -4.11 -4.79 24.04
CA GLN A 204 -2.81 -5.40 24.34
C GLN A 204 -2.92 -6.86 24.81
N SER A 205 -4.12 -7.32 25.18
CA SER A 205 -4.39 -8.72 25.53
C SER A 205 -4.54 -9.60 24.28
N ASN A 206 -4.87 -9.00 23.14
CA ASN A 206 -4.97 -9.68 21.86
C ASN A 206 -3.58 -9.95 21.27
N ALA A 207 -3.26 -11.23 21.01
CA ALA A 207 -1.99 -11.63 20.38
C ALA A 207 -1.77 -10.98 19.00
N MET A 208 -2.84 -10.68 18.25
CA MET A 208 -2.75 -10.03 16.94
C MET A 208 -2.20 -8.61 17.01
N THR A 209 -2.32 -7.93 18.15
CA THR A 209 -1.66 -6.64 18.39
C THR A 209 -0.16 -6.75 18.22
N TRP A 210 0.43 -7.76 18.84
CA TRP A 210 1.87 -7.99 18.77
C TRP A 210 2.29 -8.47 17.38
N VAL A 211 1.50 -9.36 16.76
CA VAL A 211 1.73 -9.79 15.36
C VAL A 211 1.74 -8.60 14.41
N PHE A 212 0.77 -7.68 14.55
CA PHE A 212 0.69 -6.49 13.73
C PHE A 212 1.89 -5.56 13.95
N VAL A 213 2.18 -5.19 15.20
CA VAL A 213 3.23 -4.22 15.55
C VAL A 213 4.62 -4.75 15.21
N VAL A 214 4.92 -5.99 15.58
CA VAL A 214 6.19 -6.64 15.25
C VAL A 214 6.28 -6.85 13.74
N GLY A 215 5.20 -7.28 13.09
CA GLY A 215 5.14 -7.47 11.64
C GLY A 215 5.48 -6.22 10.85
N ILE A 216 4.85 -5.07 11.15
CA ILE A 216 5.15 -3.81 10.47
C ILE A 216 6.57 -3.31 10.79
N SER A 217 7.07 -3.55 12.02
CA SER A 217 8.42 -3.15 12.43
C SER A 217 9.49 -3.94 11.69
N LEU A 218 9.33 -5.28 11.64
CA LEU A 218 10.21 -6.17 10.89
C LEU A 218 10.17 -5.87 9.40
N MET A 219 8.98 -5.60 8.84
CA MET A 219 8.85 -5.25 7.43
C MET A 219 9.55 -3.91 7.12
N PHE A 220 9.43 -2.91 7.99
CA PHE A 220 10.13 -1.64 7.83
C PHE A 220 11.65 -1.84 7.85
N VAL A 221 12.19 -2.57 8.84
CA VAL A 221 13.62 -2.85 8.96
C VAL A 221 14.13 -3.67 7.77
N ALA A 222 13.37 -4.68 7.33
CA ALA A 222 13.75 -5.53 6.20
C ALA A 222 13.81 -4.73 4.89
N LEU A 223 12.81 -3.90 4.60
CA LEU A 223 12.80 -3.06 3.41
C LEU A 223 13.88 -1.97 3.46
N LEU A 224 14.15 -1.40 4.64
CA LEU A 224 15.21 -0.41 4.82
C LEU A 224 16.59 -1.03 4.62
N SER A 225 16.80 -2.22 5.15
CA SER A 225 18.03 -3.00 4.97
C SER A 225 18.24 -3.37 3.50
N LEU A 226 17.16 -3.76 2.81
CA LEU A 226 17.19 -4.04 1.38
C LEU A 226 17.58 -2.80 0.57
N ASP A 227 17.00 -1.64 0.88
CA ASP A 227 17.34 -0.37 0.22
C ASP A 227 18.83 -0.04 0.37
N PHE A 228 19.34 -0.10 1.62
CA PHE A 228 20.75 0.16 1.90
C PHE A 228 21.68 -0.82 1.18
N PHE A 229 21.34 -2.11 1.16
CA PHE A 229 22.10 -3.15 0.48
C PHE A 229 22.18 -2.88 -1.04
N MET A 230 21.05 -2.55 -1.67
CA MET A 230 20.98 -2.32 -3.11
C MET A 230 21.67 -1.01 -3.52
N GLU A 231 21.53 0.08 -2.75
CA GLU A 231 22.23 1.34 -3.03
C GLU A 231 23.75 1.22 -2.81
N SER A 232 24.19 0.45 -1.82
CA SER A 232 25.62 0.16 -1.61
C SER A 232 26.25 -0.60 -2.78
N GLY A 233 25.51 -1.57 -3.36
CA GLY A 233 25.95 -2.28 -4.56
C GLY A 233 26.11 -1.37 -5.79
N LYS A 234 25.28 -0.34 -5.90
CA LYS A 234 25.34 0.65 -6.99
C LYS A 234 26.57 1.54 -6.91
N SER A 235 27.01 1.88 -5.70
CA SER A 235 28.23 2.68 -5.48
C SER A 235 29.47 1.89 -5.92
N ARG A 236 29.55 0.60 -5.58
CA ARG A 236 30.68 -0.27 -5.94
C ARG A 236 30.81 -0.50 -7.46
N GLY A 237 29.69 -0.68 -8.16
CA GLY A 237 29.69 -0.88 -9.61
C GLY A 237 30.01 0.35 -10.46
N LYS A 238 30.15 1.53 -9.85
CA LYS A 238 30.63 2.76 -10.54
C LYS A 238 32.14 2.98 -10.44
N VAL A 239 32.81 2.24 -9.56
CA VAL A 239 34.25 2.38 -9.25
C VAL A 239 35.09 1.27 -9.91
N ALA A 240 34.44 0.21 -10.41
CA ALA A 240 35.03 -0.86 -11.21
C ALA A 240 34.74 -0.63 -12.71
#